data_AF-A0A4R4WR87-F1
#
_entry.id   AF-A0A4R4WR87-F1
#
_cell.length_a   1.000
_cell.length_b   1.000
_cell.length_c   1.000
_cell.angle_alpha   90.00
_cell.angle_beta   90.00
_cell.angle_gamma   90.00
#
_symmetry.space_group_name_H-M   'P 1'
#
loop_
_entity.id
_entity.type
_entity.pdbx_description
1 polymer ?
#
loop_
_entity_poly.entity_id
_entity_poly.type
_entity_poly.pdbx_seq_one_letter_code
_entity_poly.pdbx_strand_id
1 'polypeptide(L)'
;MILGIGVDIVDISRFEATLRRTPRLRERLFTEAERPLPVHSLAARFAAKEAVAKALGAPKGLGHQEAEVRCDDLGKPELVITGRAAEVAYALGIKRWHLSLSHDAGVAVAYVIAEG
;
A
#
# COMPACT_ATOMS: atom_id res chain seq x y z
N MET A 1 -1.78 18.51 -11.46
CA MET A 1 -1.43 17.61 -12.60
C MET A 1 -1.20 16.21 -12.03
N ILE A 2 -1.37 15.13 -12.81
CA ILE A 2 -0.98 13.78 -12.36
C ILE A 2 0.55 13.67 -12.44
N LEU A 3 1.20 13.36 -11.32
CA LEU A 3 2.65 13.25 -11.19
C LEU A 3 3.14 11.79 -11.20
N GLY A 4 2.27 10.86 -10.83
CA GLY A 4 2.58 9.44 -10.82
C GLY A 4 1.34 8.58 -10.69
N ILE A 5 1.42 7.35 -11.21
CA ILE A 5 0.40 6.32 -11.02
C ILE A 5 1.06 5.02 -10.61
N GLY A 6 0.32 4.19 -9.87
CA GLY A 6 0.74 2.85 -9.52
C GLY A 6 -0.45 1.90 -9.49
N VAL A 7 -0.21 0.69 -9.97
CA VAL A 7 -1.15 -0.43 -9.84
C VAL A 7 -0.37 -1.66 -9.41
N ASP A 8 -0.96 -2.43 -8.51
CA ASP A 8 -0.41 -3.72 -8.11
C ASP A 8 -1.53 -4.73 -7.89
N ILE A 9 -1.24 -6.00 -8.18
CA ILE A 9 -2.14 -7.12 -8.00
C ILE A 9 -1.44 -8.22 -7.20
N VAL A 10 -2.17 -8.76 -6.22
CA VAL A 10 -1.67 -9.75 -5.27
C VAL A 10 -2.60 -10.95 -5.28
N ASP A 11 -2.03 -12.13 -5.53
CA ASP A 11 -2.72 -13.40 -5.31
C ASP A 11 -2.85 -13.64 -3.80
N ILE A 12 -4.08 -13.75 -3.29
CA ILE A 12 -4.38 -13.81 -1.86
C ILE A 12 -3.88 -15.13 -1.26
N SER A 13 -4.06 -16.25 -1.97
CA SER A 13 -3.65 -17.57 -1.48
C SER A 13 -2.13 -17.69 -1.37
N ARG A 14 -1.40 -17.18 -2.37
CA ARG A 14 0.07 -17.11 -2.38
C ARG A 14 0.59 -16.15 -1.31
N PHE A 15 -0.08 -15.01 -1.12
CA PHE A 15 0.27 -14.07 -0.06
C PHE A 15 0.08 -14.68 1.32
N GLU A 16 -1.03 -15.38 1.55
CA GLU A 16 -1.31 -16.08 2.79
C GLU A 16 -0.26 -17.17 3.09
N ALA A 17 0.07 -18.00 2.09
CA ALA A 17 1.11 -19.01 2.22
C ALA A 17 2.47 -18.38 2.60
N THR A 18 2.77 -17.20 2.05
CA THR A 18 3.99 -16.46 2.38
C THR A 18 4.00 -15.96 3.81
N LEU A 19 2.89 -15.38 4.29
CA LEU A 19 2.76 -14.93 5.68
C LEU A 19 2.84 -16.10 6.67
N ARG A 20 2.24 -17.25 6.35
CA ARG A 20 2.36 -18.47 7.18
C ARG A 20 3.79 -18.99 7.24
N ARG A 21 4.48 -19.03 6.10
CA ARG A 21 5.88 -19.50 6.02
C ARG A 21 6.84 -18.58 6.77
N THR A 22 6.59 -17.28 6.75
CA THR A 22 7.45 -16.28 7.39
C THR A 22 6.63 -15.35 8.29
N PRO A 23 6.27 -15.76 9.53
CA PRO A 23 5.37 -14.99 10.39
C PRO A 23 5.83 -13.54 10.67
N ARG A 24 7.14 -13.33 10.82
CA ARG A 24 7.76 -11.99 11.02
C ARG A 24 7.51 -11.03 9.84
N LEU A 25 7.11 -11.53 8.68
CA LEU A 25 6.82 -10.68 7.53
C LEU A 25 5.63 -9.77 7.81
N ARG A 26 4.63 -10.22 8.59
CA ARG A 26 3.47 -9.38 8.95
C ARG A 26 3.90 -8.11 9.69
N GLU A 27 4.82 -8.24 10.64
CA GLU A 27 5.37 -7.10 11.39
C GLU A 27 6.27 -6.20 10.56
N ARG A 28 6.92 -6.73 9.51
CA ARG A 28 7.77 -5.94 8.61
C ARG A 28 6.98 -5.15 7.58
N LEU A 29 5.91 -5.73 7.04
CA LEU A 29 5.11 -5.11 5.97
C LEU A 29 4.06 -4.13 6.49
N PHE A 30 3.50 -4.37 7.67
CA PHE A 30 2.30 -3.70 8.15
C PHE A 30 2.53 -2.93 9.45
N THR A 31 1.92 -1.76 9.54
CA THR A 31 1.88 -0.97 10.79
C THR A 31 1.06 -1.72 11.84
N GLU A 32 1.17 -1.32 13.11
CA GLU A 32 0.40 -1.93 14.19
C GLU A 32 -1.12 -1.90 13.95
N ALA A 33 -1.63 -0.81 13.39
CA ALA A 33 -3.04 -0.66 13.04
C ALA A 33 -3.49 -1.58 11.90
N GLU A 34 -2.60 -1.87 10.94
CA GLU A 34 -2.91 -2.76 9.81
C GLU A 34 -2.80 -4.23 10.19
N ARG A 35 -1.87 -4.59 11.10
CA ARG A 35 -1.57 -5.97 11.47
C ARG A 35 -2.81 -6.81 11.79
N PRO A 36 -3.80 -6.42 12.61
CA PRO A 36 -4.89 -7.32 13.00
C PRO A 36 -5.87 -7.68 11.86
N LEU A 37 -5.77 -7.03 10.71
CA LEU A 37 -6.72 -7.21 9.61
C LEU A 37 -6.69 -8.62 9.00
N PRO A 38 -7.81 -9.07 8.39
CA PRO A 38 -7.87 -10.36 7.71
C PRO A 38 -6.98 -10.38 6.46
N VAL A 39 -6.58 -11.58 6.04
CA VAL A 39 -5.56 -11.79 5.00
C VAL A 39 -5.90 -11.12 3.67
N HIS A 40 -7.15 -11.18 3.20
CA HIS A 40 -7.56 -10.51 1.95
C HIS A 40 -7.37 -8.98 2.04
N SER A 41 -7.63 -8.41 3.22
CA SER A 41 -7.47 -6.99 3.50
C SER A 41 -5.99 -6.59 3.63
N LEU A 42 -5.15 -7.47 4.19
CA LEU A 42 -3.70 -7.32 4.18
C LEU A 42 -3.10 -7.43 2.77
N ALA A 43 -3.61 -8.32 1.92
CA ALA A 43 -3.18 -8.45 0.54
C ALA A 43 -3.47 -7.17 -0.26
N ALA A 44 -4.66 -6.59 -0.08
CA ALA A 44 -5.01 -5.31 -0.70
C ALA A 44 -4.11 -4.15 -0.21
N ARG A 45 -3.75 -4.13 1.09
CA ARG A 45 -2.81 -3.14 1.63
C ARG A 45 -1.38 -3.35 1.17
N PHE A 46 -0.96 -4.60 0.99
CA PHE A 46 0.33 -4.90 0.37
C PHE A 46 0.36 -4.39 -1.07
N ALA A 47 -0.68 -4.67 -1.86
CA ALA A 47 -0.83 -4.10 -3.20
C ALA A 47 -0.79 -2.57 -3.18
N ALA A 48 -1.45 -1.93 -2.22
CA ALA A 48 -1.42 -0.47 -2.08
C ALA A 48 -0.01 0.08 -1.83
N LYS A 49 0.76 -0.56 -0.95
CA LYS A 49 2.15 -0.17 -0.65
C LYS A 49 3.04 -0.30 -1.88
N GLU A 50 2.90 -1.39 -2.64
CA GLU A 50 3.61 -1.60 -3.91
C GLU A 50 3.17 -0.58 -4.98
N ALA A 51 1.87 -0.25 -5.04
CA ALA A 51 1.35 0.78 -5.93
C ALA A 51 1.86 2.18 -5.57
N VAL A 52 2.00 2.53 -4.28
CA VAL A 52 2.66 3.77 -3.85
C VAL A 52 4.12 3.78 -4.29
N ALA A 53 4.86 2.69 -4.08
CA ALA A 53 6.25 2.61 -4.52
C ALA A 53 6.38 2.85 -6.03
N LYS A 54 5.49 2.27 -6.85
CA LYS A 54 5.44 2.49 -8.31
C LYS A 54 5.12 3.94 -8.67
N ALA A 55 4.13 4.55 -8.01
CA ALA A 55 3.76 5.95 -8.23
C ALA A 55 4.91 6.93 -7.89
N LEU A 56 5.81 6.55 -6.97
CA LEU A 56 7.02 7.29 -6.62
C LEU A 56 8.23 7.00 -7.52
N GLY A 57 8.10 6.12 -8.53
CA GLY A 57 9.21 5.71 -9.40
C GLY A 57 10.12 4.61 -8.80
N ALA A 58 9.62 3.85 -7.83
CA ALA A 58 10.28 2.72 -7.15
C ALA A 58 11.70 3.00 -6.61
N PRO A 59 11.91 4.07 -5.81
CA PRO A 59 13.21 4.36 -5.23
C PRO A 59 13.61 3.28 -4.22
N LYS A 60 14.91 3.01 -4.12
CA LYS A 60 15.46 2.06 -3.14
C LYS A 60 15.28 2.59 -1.72
N GLY A 61 15.02 1.68 -0.78
CA GLY A 61 15.01 1.97 0.65
C GLY A 61 13.68 2.50 1.20
N LEU A 62 12.59 2.45 0.43
CA LEU A 62 11.25 2.72 0.99
C LEU A 62 10.84 1.61 1.96
N GLY A 63 10.47 2.00 3.17
CA GLY A 63 9.90 1.07 4.14
C GLY A 63 8.45 0.78 3.80
N HIS A 64 8.02 -0.49 3.79
CA HIS A 64 6.62 -0.83 3.53
C HIS A 64 5.63 -0.18 4.52
N GLN A 65 6.07 0.08 5.76
CA GLN A 65 5.26 0.74 6.79
C GLN A 65 5.16 2.27 6.60
N GLU A 66 6.00 2.85 5.73
CA GLU A 66 5.96 4.28 5.42
C GLU A 66 4.78 4.65 4.50
N ALA A 67 4.14 3.65 3.90
CA ALA A 67 2.82 3.77 3.26
C ALA A 67 1.80 2.99 4.10
N GLU A 68 1.05 3.69 4.94
CA GLU A 68 -0.02 3.12 5.75
C GLU A 68 -1.37 3.35 5.06
N VAL A 69 -2.21 2.32 5.01
CA VAL A 69 -3.60 2.45 4.56
C VAL A 69 -4.53 2.51 5.76
N ARG A 70 -5.19 3.66 5.93
CA ARG A 70 -6.28 3.86 6.89
C ARG A 70 -7.62 3.83 6.18
N CYS A 71 -8.70 3.59 6.93
CA CYS A 71 -10.05 3.73 6.43
C CYS A 71 -10.77 4.77 7.30
N ASP A 72 -11.57 5.63 6.68
CA ASP A 72 -12.48 6.50 7.43
C ASP A 72 -13.70 5.72 7.97
N ASP A 73 -14.59 6.42 8.69
CA ASP A 73 -15.80 5.83 9.27
C ASP A 73 -16.77 5.26 8.21
N LEU A 74 -16.64 5.69 6.95
CA LEU A 74 -17.42 5.20 5.81
C LEU A 74 -16.71 4.07 5.06
N GLY A 75 -15.52 3.66 5.51
CA GLY A 75 -14.71 2.59 4.93
C GLY A 75 -13.86 3.01 3.72
N LYS A 76 -13.84 4.30 3.36
CA LYS A 76 -13.01 4.81 2.26
C LYS A 76 -11.53 4.70 2.64
N PRO A 77 -10.69 4.04 1.80
CA PRO A 77 -9.27 3.90 2.09
C PRO A 77 -8.50 5.19 1.78
N GLU A 78 -7.59 5.56 2.67
CA GLU A 78 -6.72 6.73 2.55
C GLU A 78 -5.27 6.36 2.86
N LEU A 79 -4.34 7.03 2.17
CA LEU A 79 -2.90 6.83 2.34
C LEU A 79 -2.33 7.83 3.33
N VAL A 80 -1.64 7.31 4.34
CA VAL A 80 -0.77 8.09 5.22
C VAL A 80 0.67 7.76 4.86
N ILE A 81 1.33 8.71 4.21
CA ILE A 81 2.72 8.58 3.73
C ILE A 81 3.66 9.27 4.70
N THR A 82 4.67 8.55 5.18
CA THR A 82 5.63 9.01 6.20
C THR A 82 7.07 8.68 5.79
N GLY A 83 8.05 9.04 6.63
CA GLY A 83 9.45 8.66 6.48
C GLY A 83 10.03 9.01 5.10
N ARG A 84 10.85 8.10 4.55
CA ARG A 84 11.51 8.29 3.26
C ARG A 84 10.51 8.42 2.12
N ALA A 85 9.40 7.70 2.16
CA ALA A 85 8.34 7.82 1.15
C ALA A 85 7.76 9.25 1.08
N ALA A 86 7.58 9.91 2.23
CA ALA A 86 7.09 11.29 2.27
C ALA A 86 8.11 12.30 1.74
N GLU A 87 9.40 12.10 2.04
CA GLU A 87 10.49 12.93 1.51
C GLU A 87 10.54 12.87 -0.02
N VAL A 88 10.44 11.66 -0.59
CA VAL A 88 10.41 11.48 -2.05
C VAL A 88 9.17 12.11 -2.64
N ALA A 89 8.00 11.90 -2.01
CA ALA A 89 6.74 12.48 -2.48
C ALA A 89 6.81 14.01 -2.53
N TYR A 90 7.37 14.62 -1.49
CA TYR A 90 7.58 16.06 -1.42
C TYR A 90 8.53 16.56 -2.52
N ALA A 91 9.67 15.87 -2.73
CA ALA A 91 10.63 16.23 -3.77
C ALA A 91 10.04 16.13 -5.20
N LEU A 92 9.08 15.24 -5.41
CA LEU A 92 8.34 15.10 -6.66
C LEU A 92 7.19 16.11 -6.82
N GLY A 93 6.89 16.91 -5.77
CA GLY A 93 5.81 17.89 -5.78
C GLY A 93 4.42 17.30 -5.51
N ILE A 94 4.33 16.07 -5.00
CA ILE A 94 3.05 15.40 -4.72
C ILE A 94 2.38 16.05 -3.51
N LYS A 95 1.12 16.46 -3.68
CA LYS A 95 0.29 17.12 -2.67
C LYS A 95 -0.90 16.27 -2.22
N ARG A 96 -1.38 15.36 -3.08
CA ARG A 96 -2.55 14.53 -2.82
C ARG A 96 -2.35 13.12 -3.34
N TRP A 97 -2.85 12.17 -2.57
CA TRP A 97 -2.91 10.76 -2.91
C TRP A 97 -4.35 10.34 -3.11
N HIS A 98 -4.62 9.58 -4.16
CA HIS A 98 -5.89 8.90 -4.37
C HIS A 98 -5.63 7.40 -4.32
N LEU A 99 -6.46 6.67 -3.57
CA LEU A 99 -6.35 5.23 -3.41
C LEU A 99 -7.70 4.58 -3.68
N SER A 100 -7.68 3.48 -4.41
CA SER A 100 -8.81 2.55 -4.50
C SER A 100 -8.30 1.12 -4.31
N LEU A 101 -9.06 0.34 -3.53
CA LEU A 101 -8.78 -1.06 -3.26
C LEU A 101 -9.94 -1.89 -3.78
N SER A 102 -9.62 -3.06 -4.34
CA SER A 102 -10.61 -4.09 -4.61
C SER A 102 -10.02 -5.46 -4.34
N HIS A 103 -10.87 -6.42 -4.00
CA HIS A 103 -10.49 -7.81 -3.92
C HIS A 103 -11.68 -8.68 -4.32
N ASP A 104 -11.45 -9.61 -5.24
CA ASP A 104 -12.43 -10.59 -5.68
C ASP A 104 -11.71 -11.74 -6.38
N ALA A 105 -12.37 -12.89 -6.56
CA ALA A 105 -11.85 -14.03 -7.31
C ALA A 105 -10.43 -14.49 -6.91
N GLY A 106 -10.06 -14.35 -5.62
CA GLY A 106 -8.76 -14.76 -5.09
C GLY A 106 -7.62 -13.76 -5.32
N VAL A 107 -7.90 -12.58 -5.88
CA VAL A 107 -6.92 -11.51 -6.08
C VAL A 107 -7.30 -10.25 -5.33
N ALA A 108 -6.29 -9.48 -4.92
CA ALA A 108 -6.44 -8.14 -4.40
C ALA A 108 -5.70 -7.16 -5.33
N VAL A 109 -6.29 -6.01 -5.61
CA VAL A 109 -5.73 -4.97 -6.47
C VAL A 109 -5.80 -3.62 -5.78
N ALA A 110 -4.79 -2.80 -6.00
CA ALA A 110 -4.77 -1.41 -5.57
C ALA A 110 -4.39 -0.49 -6.72
N TYR A 111 -5.11 0.63 -6.83
CA TYR A 111 -4.79 1.74 -7.73
C TYR A 111 -4.41 2.97 -6.90
N VAL A 112 -3.30 3.59 -7.26
CA VAL A 112 -2.78 4.81 -6.62
C VAL A 112 -2.55 5.87 -7.68
N ILE A 113 -3.02 7.09 -7.40
CA ILE A 113 -2.70 8.29 -8.19
C ILE A 113 -2.04 9.30 -7.25
N ALA A 114 -0.91 9.84 -7.69
CA ALA A 114 -0.21 10.94 -7.04
C ALA A 114 -0.45 12.24 -7.83
N GLU A 115 -0.99 13.26 -7.16
CA GLU A 115 -1.37 14.54 -7.74
C GLU A 115 -0.62 15.69 -7.06
N GLY A 116 -0.22 16.71 -7.82
CA GLY A 116 0.41 17.94 -7.31
C GLY A 116 0.25 19.17 -8.19
#